data_AF-A0A920PX91-F1
#
_entry.id   AF-A0A920PX91-F1
#
_cell.length_a   1.000
_cell.length_b   1.000
_cell.length_c   1.000
_cell.angle_alpha   90.00
_cell.angle_beta   90.00
_cell.angle_gamma   90.00
#
_symmetry.space_group_name_H-M   'P 1'
#
loop_
_entity.id
_entity.type
_entity.pdbx_description
1 polymer ?
#
loop_
_entity_poly.entity_id
_entity_poly.type
_entity_poly.pdbx_seq_one_letter_code
_entity_poly.pdbx_strand_id
1 'polypeptide(L)'
;MRIALIALVALLIISAAIGISIILLGAFTDTEIRILASSGALSVYTALMMPSLFHLKGNKYPYLTRLTAASTSITLIMFLLLIWGSGPIEGTFSFIKILASVTVLAIATNHCLVLLIVRPNKLIVRMFQNATIVVIALMAIFFILGIWNNDMIEPLLRVFLTLAVLDALGSIATPLLYKATR
;
A
#
# COMPACT_ATOMS: atom_id res chain seq x y z
N MET A 1 -21.85 6.14 16.94
CA MET A 1 -20.95 5.28 16.12
C MET A 1 -21.70 4.24 15.27
N ARG A 2 -22.68 3.49 15.79
CA ARG A 2 -23.40 2.47 14.99
C ARG A 2 -24.05 3.01 13.71
N ILE A 3 -24.75 4.15 13.79
CA ILE A 3 -25.42 4.78 12.64
C ILE A 3 -24.40 5.19 11.55
N ALA A 4 -23.26 5.77 11.94
CA ALA A 4 -22.20 6.16 11.01
C ALA A 4 -21.56 4.94 10.31
N LEU A 5 -21.36 3.83 11.05
CA LEU A 5 -20.84 2.58 10.48
C LEU A 5 -21.85 1.95 9.51
N ILE A 6 -23.14 1.94 9.87
CA ILE A 6 -24.20 1.43 9.00
C ILE A 6 -24.30 2.27 7.72
N ALA A 7 -24.26 3.60 7.84
CA ALA A 7 -24.26 4.51 6.70
C ALA A 7 -23.04 4.27 5.79
N LEU A 8 -21.86 4.06 6.37
CA LEU A 8 -20.64 3.76 5.62
C LEU A 8 -20.73 2.42 4.88
N VAL A 9 -21.25 1.38 5.52
CA VAL A 9 -21.49 0.08 4.88
C VAL A 9 -22.52 0.20 3.74
N ALA A 10 -23.60 0.94 3.96
CA ALA A 10 -24.60 1.20 2.91
C ALA A 10 -23.99 1.93 1.71
N LEU A 11 -23.17 2.96 1.94
CA LEU A 11 -22.46 3.68 0.88
C LEU A 11 -21.48 2.78 0.10
N LEU A 12 -20.79 1.87 0.79
CA LEU A 12 -19.92 0.87 0.15
C LEU A 12 -20.71 -0.08 -0.75
N ILE A 13 -21.87 -0.57 -0.28
CA ILE A 13 -22.75 -1.44 -1.07
C ILE A 13 -23.26 -0.72 -2.31
N ILE A 14 -23.70 0.54 -2.16
CA ILE A 14 -24.16 1.36 -3.29
C ILE A 14 -23.02 1.59 -4.29
N SER A 15 -21.82 1.93 -3.81
CA SER A 15 -20.65 2.12 -4.67
C SER A 15 -20.30 0.85 -5.44
N ALA A 16 -20.34 -0.33 -4.79
CA ALA A 16 -20.11 -1.61 -5.43
C ALA A 16 -21.19 -1.92 -6.47
N ALA A 17 -22.47 -1.66 -6.16
CA ALA A 17 -23.57 -1.86 -7.09
C ALA A 17 -23.44 -0.99 -8.35
N ILE A 18 -23.04 0.28 -8.19
CA ILE A 18 -22.74 1.18 -9.31
C ILE A 18 -21.58 0.63 -10.15
N GLY A 19 -20.47 0.23 -9.52
CA GLY A 19 -19.32 -0.34 -10.22
C GLY A 19 -19.67 -1.61 -11.00
N ILE A 20 -20.40 -2.54 -10.38
CA ILE A 20 -20.88 -3.77 -11.03
C ILE A 20 -21.81 -3.44 -12.21
N SER A 21 -22.69 -2.46 -12.05
CA SER A 21 -23.62 -2.03 -13.11
C SER A 21 -22.86 -1.48 -14.32
N ILE A 22 -21.83 -0.65 -14.10
CA ILE A 22 -20.97 -0.14 -15.17
C ILE A 22 -20.22 -1.30 -15.86
N ILE A 23 -19.71 -2.28 -15.11
CA ILE A 23 -18.98 -3.42 -15.70
C ILE A 23 -19.89 -4.29 -16.57
N LEU A 24 -21.14 -4.52 -16.14
CA LEU A 24 -22.06 -5.42 -16.84
C LEU A 24 -22.82 -4.75 -18.00
N LEU A 25 -23.16 -3.45 -17.86
CA LEU A 25 -24.08 -2.75 -18.76
C LEU A 25 -23.51 -1.45 -19.34
N GLY A 26 -22.35 -1.00 -18.87
CA GLY A 26 -21.76 0.29 -19.23
C GLY A 26 -21.15 0.31 -20.62
N ALA A 27 -21.02 1.52 -21.16
CA ALA A 27 -20.39 1.77 -22.46
C ALA A 27 -18.88 2.10 -22.32
N PHE A 28 -18.35 2.10 -21.09
CA PHE A 28 -17.00 2.52 -20.73
C PHE A 28 -16.66 3.92 -21.24
N THR A 29 -17.58 4.85 -21.03
CA THR A 29 -17.30 6.28 -21.27
C THR A 29 -16.22 6.79 -20.30
N ASP A 30 -15.61 7.93 -20.61
CA ASP A 30 -14.54 8.52 -19.77
C ASP A 30 -14.98 8.68 -18.31
N THR A 31 -16.23 9.12 -18.08
CA THR A 31 -16.80 9.25 -16.73
C THR A 31 -16.97 7.90 -16.04
N GLU A 32 -17.47 6.88 -16.74
CA GLU A 32 -17.63 5.52 -16.21
C GLU A 32 -16.29 4.90 -15.80
N ILE A 33 -15.25 5.06 -16.63
CA ILE A 33 -13.89 4.59 -16.34
C ILE A 33 -13.34 5.31 -15.10
N ARG A 34 -13.52 6.63 -14.99
CA ARG A 34 -13.08 7.40 -13.82
C ARG A 34 -13.80 6.99 -12.53
N ILE A 35 -15.09 6.66 -12.62
CA ILE A 35 -15.87 6.12 -11.49
C ILE A 35 -15.31 4.76 -11.05
N LEU A 36 -15.09 3.85 -12.00
CA LEU A 36 -14.50 2.53 -11.71
C LEU A 36 -13.09 2.64 -11.11
N ALA A 37 -12.24 3.50 -11.67
CA ALA A 37 -10.90 3.76 -11.16
C ALA A 37 -10.93 4.31 -9.73
N SER A 38 -11.84 5.24 -9.44
CA SER A 38 -12.01 5.81 -8.09
C SER A 38 -12.49 4.76 -7.08
N SER A 39 -13.43 3.90 -7.47
CA SER A 39 -13.92 2.78 -6.64
C SER A 39 -12.80 1.77 -6.36
N GLY A 40 -12.03 1.39 -7.38
CA GLY A 40 -10.86 0.53 -7.23
C GLY A 40 -9.79 1.13 -6.31
N ALA A 41 -9.47 2.42 -6.49
CA ALA A 41 -8.53 3.13 -5.65
C ALA A 41 -8.98 3.18 -4.17
N LEU A 42 -10.27 3.42 -3.92
CA LEU A 42 -10.85 3.37 -2.57
C LEU A 42 -10.76 1.96 -1.98
N SER A 43 -11.03 0.91 -2.76
CA SER A 43 -10.88 -0.49 -2.30
C SER A 43 -9.44 -0.78 -1.87
N VAL A 44 -8.46 -0.45 -2.71
CA VAL A 44 -7.03 -0.63 -2.40
C VAL A 44 -6.63 0.19 -1.17
N TYR A 45 -7.09 1.44 -1.06
CA TYR A 45 -6.85 2.28 0.10
C TYR A 45 -7.40 1.67 1.39
N THR A 46 -8.62 1.13 1.38
CA THR A 46 -9.19 0.49 2.59
C THR A 46 -8.37 -0.72 3.02
N ALA A 47 -7.91 -1.53 2.06
CA ALA A 47 -7.03 -2.66 2.32
C ALA A 47 -5.69 -2.23 2.93
N LEU A 48 -5.05 -1.22 2.33
CA LEU A 48 -3.79 -0.65 2.81
C LEU A 48 -3.95 0.08 4.16
N MET A 49 -5.09 0.66 4.48
CA MET A 49 -5.27 1.39 5.74
C MET A 49 -5.52 0.47 6.95
N MET A 50 -5.90 -0.80 6.73
CA MET A 50 -6.23 -1.73 7.83
C MET A 50 -5.09 -1.96 8.85
N PRO A 51 -3.82 -2.21 8.45
CA PRO A 51 -2.73 -2.45 9.40
C PRO A 51 -2.42 -1.25 10.29
N SER A 52 -2.52 -0.03 9.75
CA SER A 52 -2.30 1.21 10.53
C SER A 52 -3.42 1.44 11.54
N LEU A 53 -4.68 1.23 11.16
CA LEU A 53 -5.83 1.32 12.07
C LEU A 53 -5.76 0.31 13.22
N PHE A 54 -5.24 -0.90 12.96
CA PHE A 54 -5.04 -1.91 14.00
C PHE A 54 -4.05 -1.43 15.07
N HIS A 55 -2.92 -0.86 14.66
CA HIS A 55 -1.89 -0.37 15.58
C HIS A 55 -2.27 0.94 16.29
N LEU A 56 -3.12 1.76 15.67
CA LEU A 56 -3.60 3.03 16.22
C LEU A 56 -4.35 2.84 17.55
N LYS A 57 -5.12 1.75 17.69
CA LYS A 57 -5.81 1.41 18.95
C LYS A 57 -4.86 0.92 20.06
N GLY A 58 -3.70 0.38 19.69
CA GLY A 58 -2.73 -0.19 20.63
C GLY A 58 -1.64 0.79 21.09
N ASN A 59 -1.54 1.97 20.47
CA ASN A 59 -0.47 2.98 20.68
C ASN A 59 0.97 2.41 20.59
N LYS A 60 1.16 1.31 19.87
CA LYS A 60 2.49 0.71 19.63
C LYS A 60 2.98 1.20 18.26
N TYR A 61 4.21 1.70 18.23
CA TYR A 61 4.82 2.32 17.04
C TYR A 61 4.05 3.54 16.50
N PRO A 62 3.83 4.60 17.31
CA PRO A 62 2.99 5.73 16.93
C PRO A 62 3.51 6.49 15.71
N TYR A 63 4.82 6.64 15.57
CA TYR A 63 5.43 7.34 14.44
C TYR A 63 5.22 6.60 13.12
N LEU A 64 5.50 5.29 13.09
CA LEU A 64 5.32 4.47 11.88
C LEU A 64 3.84 4.38 11.49
N THR A 65 2.94 4.24 12.47
CA THR A 65 1.49 4.21 12.24
C THR A 65 1.00 5.52 11.61
N ARG A 66 1.42 6.68 12.13
CA ARG A 66 1.07 7.98 11.57
C ARG A 66 1.64 8.20 10.18
N LEU A 67 2.91 7.83 9.96
CA LEU A 67 3.55 7.91 8.64
C LEU A 67 2.80 7.06 7.60
N THR A 68 2.40 5.85 7.99
CA THR A 68 1.67 4.93 7.10
C THR A 68 0.28 5.48 6.76
N ALA A 69 -0.46 5.98 7.77
CA ALA A 69 -1.76 6.59 7.55
C ALA A 69 -1.67 7.88 6.70
N ALA A 70 -0.66 8.71 6.94
CA ALA A 70 -0.44 9.92 6.15
C ALA A 70 -0.08 9.59 4.69
N SER A 71 0.90 8.71 4.47
CA SER A 71 1.34 8.33 3.12
C SER A 71 0.22 7.67 2.31
N THR A 72 -0.52 6.71 2.89
CA THR A 72 -1.69 6.10 2.23
C THR A 72 -2.78 7.12 1.89
N SER A 73 -3.06 8.09 2.78
CA SER A 73 -4.05 9.13 2.53
C SER A 73 -3.60 10.07 1.41
N ILE A 74 -2.33 10.48 1.41
CA ILE A 74 -1.74 11.33 0.36
C ILE A 74 -1.79 10.59 -0.99
N THR A 75 -1.42 9.30 -1.03
CA THR A 75 -1.51 8.47 -2.24
C THR A 75 -2.93 8.46 -2.79
N LEU A 76 -3.95 8.24 -1.94
CA LEU A 76 -5.36 8.25 -2.39
C LEU A 76 -5.74 9.60 -3.00
N ILE A 77 -5.43 10.70 -2.31
CA ILE A 77 -5.74 12.06 -2.80
C ILE A 77 -5.07 12.29 -4.16
N MET A 78 -3.79 11.97 -4.29
CA MET A 78 -3.06 12.13 -5.54
C MET A 78 -3.61 11.24 -6.66
N PHE A 79 -4.04 10.01 -6.37
CA PHE A 79 -4.71 9.15 -7.35
C PHE A 79 -6.05 9.73 -7.80
N LEU A 80 -6.86 10.26 -6.89
CA LEU A 80 -8.14 10.90 -7.25
C LEU A 80 -7.92 12.16 -8.08
N LEU A 81 -6.90 12.95 -7.77
CA LEU A 81 -6.48 14.10 -8.59
C LEU A 81 -6.00 13.66 -9.98
N LEU A 82 -5.32 12.52 -10.09
CA LEU A 82 -4.93 11.96 -11.39
C LEU A 82 -6.13 11.52 -12.22
N ILE A 83 -7.15 10.91 -11.59
CA ILE A 83 -8.35 10.40 -12.25
C ILE A 83 -9.27 11.55 -12.71
N TRP A 84 -9.46 12.56 -11.86
CA TRP A 84 -10.43 13.64 -12.10
C TRP A 84 -9.80 14.94 -12.60
N GLY A 85 -8.48 15.09 -12.54
CA GLY A 85 -7.76 16.28 -13.01
C GLY A 85 -8.00 16.53 -14.50
N SER A 86 -8.41 17.76 -14.84
CA SER A 86 -8.87 18.13 -16.18
C SER A 86 -7.89 19.04 -16.94
N GLY A 87 -6.58 18.89 -16.72
CA GLY A 87 -5.58 19.70 -17.40
C GLY A 87 -4.27 18.96 -17.62
N PRO A 88 -3.48 19.34 -18.64
CA PRO A 88 -2.09 18.94 -18.72
C PRO A 88 -1.41 19.50 -17.48
N ILE A 89 -1.14 18.65 -16.49
CA ILE A 89 -0.33 19.03 -15.35
C ILE A 89 1.03 19.34 -15.96
N GLU A 90 1.42 20.62 -16.03
CA GLU A 90 2.80 20.98 -16.34
C GLU A 90 3.68 20.20 -15.36
N GLY A 91 4.47 19.24 -15.87
CA GLY A 91 5.17 18.26 -15.03
C GLY A 91 4.40 16.98 -14.71
N THR A 92 3.46 16.53 -15.55
CA THR A 92 2.74 15.24 -15.42
C THR A 92 3.69 14.07 -15.13
N PHE A 93 4.85 14.06 -15.77
CA PHE A 93 5.89 13.06 -15.53
C PHE A 93 6.44 13.13 -14.09
N SER A 94 6.71 14.34 -13.58
CA SER A 94 7.13 14.56 -12.19
C SER A 94 6.03 14.21 -11.20
N PHE A 95 4.77 14.55 -11.49
CA PHE A 95 3.62 14.20 -10.65
C PHE A 95 3.45 12.68 -10.53
N ILE A 96 3.55 11.94 -11.64
CA ILE A 96 3.47 10.47 -11.64
C ILE A 96 4.65 9.88 -10.86
N LYS A 97 5.88 10.41 -11.01
CA LYS A 97 7.05 9.97 -10.22
C LYS A 97 6.86 10.20 -8.72
N ILE A 98 6.32 11.35 -8.32
CA ILE A 98 5.99 11.64 -6.91
C ILE A 98 4.90 10.69 -6.43
N LEU A 99 3.82 10.51 -7.18
CA LEU A 99 2.73 9.58 -6.85
C LEU A 99 3.26 8.16 -6.67
N ALA A 100 4.10 7.67 -7.59
CA ALA A 100 4.73 6.36 -7.49
C ALA A 100 5.62 6.25 -6.25
N SER A 101 6.41 7.29 -5.93
CA SER A 101 7.28 7.31 -4.75
C SER A 101 6.48 7.24 -3.44
N VAL A 102 5.41 8.04 -3.33
CA VAL A 102 4.54 8.03 -2.13
C VAL A 102 3.77 6.71 -2.03
N THR A 103 3.36 6.13 -3.16
CA THR A 103 2.71 4.81 -3.22
C THR A 103 3.65 3.70 -2.73
N VAL A 104 4.91 3.70 -3.18
CA VAL A 104 5.94 2.76 -2.70
C VAL A 104 6.12 2.90 -1.19
N LEU A 105 6.20 4.13 -0.68
CA LEU A 105 6.30 4.38 0.76
C LEU A 105 5.08 3.86 1.52
N ALA A 106 3.88 4.10 1.00
CA ALA A 106 2.62 3.64 1.59
C ALA A 106 2.54 2.10 1.64
N ILE A 107 2.97 1.40 0.58
CA ILE A 107 2.99 -0.07 0.54
C ILE A 107 4.04 -0.61 1.51
N ALA A 108 5.28 -0.11 1.44
CA ALA A 108 6.38 -0.60 2.27
C ALA A 108 6.11 -0.43 3.77
N THR A 109 5.63 0.74 4.18
CA THR A 109 5.31 1.01 5.59
C THR A 109 4.14 0.16 6.09
N ASN A 110 3.13 -0.09 5.25
CA ASN A 110 2.07 -1.05 5.56
C ASN A 110 2.57 -2.48 5.68
N HIS A 111 3.45 -2.92 4.79
CA HIS A 111 4.02 -4.26 4.84
C HIS A 111 4.80 -4.47 6.14
N CYS A 112 5.58 -3.48 6.57
CA CYS A 112 6.24 -3.48 7.88
C CYS A 112 5.23 -3.56 9.05
N LEU A 113 4.14 -2.78 9.01
CA LEU A 113 3.10 -2.84 10.05
C LEU A 113 2.42 -4.21 10.11
N VAL A 114 2.16 -4.85 8.98
CA VAL A 114 1.60 -6.22 8.94
C VAL A 114 2.53 -7.20 9.65
N LEU A 115 3.83 -7.14 9.36
CA LEU A 115 4.82 -7.99 10.04
C LEU A 115 4.88 -7.73 11.54
N LEU A 116 4.72 -6.48 11.97
CA LEU A 116 4.73 -6.08 13.38
C LEU A 116 3.48 -6.51 14.17
N ILE A 117 2.44 -7.04 13.50
CA ILE A 117 1.33 -7.72 14.18
C ILE A 117 1.83 -8.97 14.91
N VAL A 118 2.79 -9.69 14.32
CA VAL A 118 3.41 -10.87 14.92
C VAL A 118 4.28 -10.44 16.10
N ARG A 119 3.99 -11.01 17.28
CA ARG A 119 4.70 -10.71 18.53
C ARG A 119 5.66 -11.84 18.89
N PRO A 120 6.91 -11.83 18.41
CA PRO A 120 7.86 -12.90 18.70
C PRO A 120 8.25 -12.89 20.18
N ASN A 121 8.10 -14.04 20.85
CA ASN A 121 8.65 -14.23 22.20
C ASN A 121 10.09 -14.78 22.15
N LYS A 122 10.46 -15.46 21.06
CA LYS A 122 11.80 -16.03 20.86
C LYS A 122 12.67 -15.11 20.01
N LEU A 123 13.95 -15.03 20.37
CA LEU A 123 14.95 -14.19 19.70
C LEU A 123 15.02 -14.47 18.19
N ILE A 124 14.95 -15.75 17.80
CA ILE A 124 15.08 -16.15 16.39
C ILE A 124 13.99 -15.56 15.51
N VAL A 125 12.72 -15.59 15.96
CA VAL A 125 11.59 -15.03 15.21
C VAL A 125 11.72 -13.50 15.11
N ARG A 126 12.24 -12.85 16.17
CA ARG A 126 12.51 -11.41 16.16
C ARG A 126 13.63 -11.03 15.18
N MET A 127 14.68 -11.85 15.08
CA MET A 127 15.76 -11.63 14.11
C MET A 127 15.24 -11.73 12.68
N PHE A 128 14.45 -12.77 12.36
CA PHE A 128 13.83 -12.92 11.03
C PHE A 128 12.86 -11.78 10.70
N GLN A 129 12.03 -11.37 11.66
CA GLN A 129 11.12 -10.23 11.51
C GLN A 129 11.89 -8.94 11.21
N ASN A 130 12.94 -8.63 11.99
CA ASN A 130 13.76 -7.43 11.78
C ASN A 130 14.51 -7.47 10.44
N ALA A 131 15.07 -8.63 10.07
CA ALA A 131 15.74 -8.81 8.78
C ALA A 131 14.77 -8.54 7.63
N THR A 132 13.55 -9.06 7.69
CA THR A 132 12.51 -8.83 6.67
C THR A 132 12.14 -7.34 6.58
N ILE A 133 11.98 -6.65 7.72
CA ILE A 133 11.73 -5.20 7.74
C ILE A 133 12.85 -4.41 7.06
N VAL A 134 14.11 -4.78 7.30
CA VAL A 134 15.27 -4.15 6.64
C VAL A 134 15.23 -4.40 5.13
N VAL A 135 14.89 -5.61 4.69
CA VAL A 135 14.76 -5.95 3.26
C VAL A 135 13.66 -5.13 2.60
N ILE A 136 12.49 -4.98 3.23
CA ILE A 136 11.40 -4.12 2.74
C ILE A 136 11.87 -2.67 2.60
N ALA A 137 12.58 -2.14 3.60
CA ALA A 137 13.09 -0.78 3.56
C ALA A 137 14.09 -0.57 2.41
N LEU A 138 15.02 -1.52 2.22
CA LEU A 138 15.95 -1.49 1.09
C LEU A 138 15.21 -1.56 -0.25
N MET A 139 14.23 -2.46 -0.37
CA MET A 139 13.42 -2.61 -1.57
C MET A 139 12.69 -1.30 -1.93
N ALA A 140 12.12 -0.62 -0.94
CA ALA A 140 11.45 0.67 -1.12
C ALA A 140 12.44 1.75 -1.60
N ILE A 141 13.65 1.80 -1.05
CA ILE A 141 14.71 2.72 -1.49
C ILE A 141 15.06 2.44 -2.96
N PHE A 142 15.24 1.17 -3.34
CA PHE A 142 15.53 0.79 -4.72
C PHE A 142 14.42 1.20 -5.69
N PHE A 143 13.16 0.99 -5.31
CA PHE A 143 12.02 1.45 -6.11
C PHE A 143 12.01 2.97 -6.29
N ILE A 144 12.21 3.73 -5.22
CA ILE A 144 12.25 5.20 -5.30
C ILE A 144 13.42 5.65 -6.18
N LEU A 145 14.61 5.07 -6.00
CA LEU A 145 15.76 5.37 -6.85
C LEU A 145 15.48 5.04 -8.33
N GLY A 146 14.84 3.89 -8.61
CA GLY A 146 14.47 3.50 -9.98
C GLY A 146 13.36 4.36 -10.59
N ILE A 147 12.46 4.93 -9.78
CA ILE A 147 11.45 5.88 -10.27
C ILE A 147 12.13 7.17 -10.74
N TRP A 148 13.16 7.63 -10.02
CA TRP A 148 13.83 8.89 -10.31
C TRP A 148 14.96 8.75 -11.33
N ASN A 149 15.66 7.62 -11.36
CA ASN A 149 16.73 7.31 -12.30
C ASN A 149 16.18 6.47 -13.45
N ASN A 150 16.28 6.98 -14.67
CA ASN A 150 15.72 6.30 -15.85
C ASN A 150 16.47 5.02 -16.25
N ASP A 151 17.67 4.77 -15.69
CA ASP A 151 18.50 3.60 -15.98
C ASP A 151 18.82 2.81 -14.71
N MET A 152 18.39 1.54 -14.67
CA MET A 152 18.92 0.56 -13.73
C MET A 152 19.97 -0.30 -14.44
N ILE A 153 21.23 -0.16 -14.03
CA ILE A 153 22.32 -0.99 -14.55
C ILE A 153 22.09 -2.45 -14.11
N GLU A 154 22.41 -3.42 -14.95
CA GLU A 154 22.14 -4.86 -14.73
C GLU A 154 22.51 -5.39 -13.33
N PRO A 155 23.66 -5.04 -12.70
CA PRO A 155 23.99 -5.51 -11.36
C PRO A 155 22.98 -5.06 -10.30
N LEU A 156 22.43 -3.85 -10.46
CA LEU A 156 21.47 -3.26 -9.55
C LEU A 156 20.10 -3.93 -9.66
N LEU A 157 19.70 -4.33 -10.88
CA LEU A 157 18.51 -5.13 -11.13
C LEU A 157 18.61 -6.52 -10.46
N ARG A 158 19.79 -7.16 -10.52
CA ARG A 158 20.01 -8.46 -9.85
C ARG A 158 19.89 -8.33 -8.33
N VAL A 159 20.42 -7.27 -7.74
CA VAL A 159 20.27 -6.98 -6.30
C VAL A 159 18.79 -6.79 -5.94
N PHE A 160 18.06 -6.00 -6.74
CA PHE A 160 16.63 -5.77 -6.54
C PHE A 160 15.82 -7.07 -6.59
N LEU A 161 16.02 -7.92 -7.61
CA LEU A 161 15.33 -9.20 -7.72
C LEU A 161 15.66 -10.13 -6.55
N THR A 162 16.92 -10.11 -6.07
CA THR A 162 17.32 -10.89 -4.89
C THR A 162 16.59 -10.41 -3.63
N LEU A 163 16.49 -9.09 -3.44
CA LEU A 163 15.73 -8.50 -2.33
C LEU A 163 14.24 -8.85 -2.43
N ALA A 164 13.66 -8.88 -3.63
CA ALA A 164 12.27 -9.29 -3.84
C ALA A 164 12.01 -10.73 -3.37
N VAL A 165 12.91 -11.66 -3.72
CA VAL A 165 12.81 -13.06 -3.29
C VAL A 165 12.97 -13.17 -1.78
N LEU A 166 13.89 -12.40 -1.19
CA LEU A 166 14.13 -12.41 0.25
C LEU A 166 12.96 -11.80 1.04
N ASP A 167 12.29 -10.76 0.52
CA ASP A 167 11.07 -10.18 1.08
C ASP A 167 9.93 -11.19 1.09
N ALA A 168 9.67 -11.83 -0.07
CA ALA A 168 8.64 -12.87 -0.19
C ALA A 168 8.89 -14.04 0.79
N LEU A 169 10.15 -14.48 0.90
CA LEU A 169 10.55 -15.52 1.84
C LEU A 169 10.35 -15.07 3.29
N GLY A 170 10.81 -13.88 3.66
CA GLY A 170 10.71 -13.35 5.02
C GLY A 170 9.26 -13.17 5.48
N SER A 171 8.39 -12.68 4.59
CA SER A 171 6.97 -12.45 4.88
C SER A 171 6.17 -13.74 5.07
N ILE A 172 6.55 -14.83 4.40
CA ILE A 172 5.95 -16.16 4.61
C ILE A 172 6.60 -16.88 5.80
N ALA A 173 7.92 -16.80 5.94
CA ALA A 173 8.67 -17.50 6.97
C ALA A 173 8.40 -16.96 8.37
N THR A 174 8.28 -15.65 8.55
CA THR A 174 8.05 -15.02 9.87
C THR A 174 6.80 -15.57 10.59
N PRO A 175 5.59 -15.61 9.99
CA PRO A 175 4.42 -16.17 10.64
C PRO A 175 4.50 -17.70 10.82
N LEU A 176 5.13 -18.43 9.88
CA LEU A 176 5.33 -19.88 9.99
C LEU A 176 6.26 -20.24 11.16
N LEU A 177 7.41 -19.56 11.27
CA LEU A 177 8.36 -19.72 12.37
C LEU A 177 7.72 -19.33 13.70
N TYR A 178 6.94 -18.26 13.73
CA TYR A 178 6.18 -17.89 14.91
C TYR A 178 5.22 -18.99 15.35
N LYS A 179 4.46 -19.57 14.41
CA LYS A 179 3.52 -20.66 14.69
C LYS A 179 4.23 -21.96 15.11
N ALA A 180 5.33 -22.31 14.45
CA ALA A 180 6.09 -23.53 14.73
C ALA A 180 6.83 -23.49 16.07
N THR A 181 7.13 -22.29 16.57
CA THR A 181 7.90 -22.12 17.81
C THR A 181 7.06 -21.65 18.99
N ARG A 182 5.74 -21.46 18.80
CA ARG A 182 4.76 -21.21 19.86
C ARG A 182 4.46 -22.50 20.63
#